data_AF-A0A0C9SSR4-F1
#
_entry.id   AF-A0A0C9SSR4-F1
#
_cell.length_a   1.000
_cell.length_b   1.000
_cell.length_c   1.000
_cell.angle_alpha   90.00
_cell.angle_beta   90.00
_cell.angle_gamma   90.00
#
_symmetry.space_group_name_H-M   'P 1'
#
loop_
_entity.id
_entity.type
_entity.pdbx_description
1 polymer ?
#
loop_
_entity_poly.entity_id
_entity_poly.type
_entity_poly.pdbx_seq_one_letter_code
_entity_poly.pdbx_strand_id
1 'polypeptide(L)'
;VNLSEDWIEDLGGAWKYSRSFVMDGNFSAEHMKLKNDDDFDLTGGSGYFTASPRYQAHLQIADDKQPKSTCHEHKAVNQVHAIQKHLAATGIGAIACARHGCFVLDTVVNFQKGERQVNMDYALCRALGKLEGMLRAAVIYDIACQFNVHFGARVSRSDYLKFSDTIQIIWGIGLFHIHGHQDVCLSRYSPDLIPGIGKVDGEVLETLWSQLNEICGSTRSMTAAHRQEVLNDHMLDSN
;
A
#
# COMPACT_ATOMS: atom_id res chain seq x y z
N VAL A 1 -22.63 -1.88 -11.77
CA VAL A 1 -21.87 -3.13 -11.95
C VAL A 1 -22.88 -4.24 -12.22
N ASN A 2 -22.70 -5.06 -13.26
CA ASN A 2 -23.64 -6.12 -13.64
C ASN A 2 -23.31 -7.42 -12.88
N LEU A 3 -23.66 -7.48 -11.59
CA LEU A 3 -23.59 -8.72 -10.81
C LEU A 3 -25.00 -9.31 -10.69
N SER A 4 -25.11 -10.63 -10.62
CA SER A 4 -26.38 -11.29 -10.28
C SER A 4 -26.76 -10.97 -8.83
N GLU A 5 -28.04 -11.00 -8.47
CA GLU A 5 -28.48 -10.66 -7.11
C GLU A 5 -27.91 -11.60 -6.03
N ASP A 6 -27.61 -12.84 -6.40
CA ASP A 6 -27.08 -13.93 -5.58
C ASP A 6 -25.54 -14.04 -5.63
N TRP A 7 -24.83 -13.05 -6.18
CA TRP A 7 -23.37 -13.14 -6.39
C TRP A 7 -22.56 -13.40 -5.12
N ILE A 8 -23.06 -12.98 -3.96
CA ILE A 8 -22.44 -13.20 -2.64
C ILE A 8 -22.53 -14.67 -2.23
N GLU A 9 -23.55 -15.39 -2.70
CA GLU A 9 -23.80 -16.80 -2.39
C GLU A 9 -22.99 -17.75 -3.28
N ASP A 10 -22.40 -17.26 -4.39
CA ASP A 10 -21.47 -18.03 -5.25
C ASP A 10 -20.08 -18.20 -4.59
N LEU A 11 -20.05 -18.97 -3.50
CA LEU A 11 -18.83 -19.25 -2.74
C LEU A 11 -17.77 -19.97 -3.60
N GLY A 12 -18.19 -20.80 -4.56
CA GLY A 12 -17.29 -21.50 -5.48
C GLY A 12 -16.66 -20.57 -6.54
N GLY A 13 -17.33 -19.46 -6.85
CA GLY A 13 -16.90 -18.45 -7.80
C GLY A 13 -16.38 -17.15 -7.18
N ALA A 14 -16.13 -17.09 -5.87
CA ALA A 14 -15.68 -15.88 -5.16
C ALA A 14 -14.48 -15.17 -5.84
N TRP A 15 -13.62 -15.92 -6.54
CA TRP A 15 -12.51 -15.39 -7.33
C TRP A 15 -12.93 -14.46 -8.47
N LYS A 16 -14.12 -14.66 -9.07
CA LYS A 16 -14.67 -13.80 -10.13
C LYS A 16 -14.90 -12.38 -9.64
N TYR A 17 -15.27 -12.25 -8.37
CA TYR A 17 -15.61 -10.98 -7.73
C TYR A 17 -14.42 -10.37 -7.00
N SER A 18 -13.35 -11.14 -6.78
CA SER A 18 -12.15 -10.69 -6.04
C SER A 18 -11.59 -9.38 -6.59
N ARG A 19 -11.27 -8.46 -5.68
CA ARG A 19 -10.41 -7.32 -5.98
C ARG A 19 -8.95 -7.75 -5.88
N SER A 20 -8.12 -7.20 -6.75
CA SER A 20 -6.66 -7.38 -6.72
C SER A 20 -5.99 -6.04 -6.48
N PHE A 21 -5.09 -6.02 -5.50
CA PHE A 21 -4.33 -4.87 -5.11
C PHE A 21 -2.83 -5.13 -5.27
N VAL A 22 -2.11 -4.11 -5.66
CA VAL A 22 -0.65 -4.01 -5.47
C VAL A 22 -0.40 -2.98 -4.39
N MET A 23 0.66 -3.16 -3.62
CA MET A 23 1.13 -2.17 -2.67
C MET A 23 2.65 -2.05 -2.76
N ASP A 24 3.14 -0.82 -2.68
CA ASP A 24 4.55 -0.49 -2.87
C ASP A 24 4.86 0.93 -2.33
N GLY A 25 6.13 1.23 -2.11
CA GLY A 25 6.66 2.49 -1.64
C GLY A 25 7.48 3.27 -2.68
N ASN A 26 7.16 4.56 -2.82
CA ASN A 26 7.89 5.50 -3.65
C ASN A 26 8.77 6.43 -2.79
N PHE A 27 10.08 6.30 -2.93
CA PHE A 27 11.09 7.09 -2.21
C PHE A 27 11.51 8.38 -2.92
N SER A 28 11.10 8.58 -4.17
CA SER A 28 11.32 9.85 -4.89
C SER A 28 10.42 10.96 -4.33
N ALA A 29 9.25 10.60 -3.80
CA ALA A 29 8.27 11.51 -3.22
C ALA A 29 8.65 12.00 -1.81
N GLU A 30 9.88 12.46 -1.62
CA GLU A 30 10.33 13.06 -0.37
C GLU A 30 9.58 14.37 -0.05
N HIS A 31 9.54 14.72 1.23
CA HIS A 31 9.01 16.01 1.67
C HIS A 31 9.94 16.65 2.69
N MET A 32 10.34 17.90 2.44
CA MET A 32 11.20 18.67 3.31
C MET A 32 10.45 19.14 4.54
N LYS A 33 11.14 19.14 5.68
CA LYS A 33 10.63 19.80 6.87
C LYS A 33 10.71 21.31 6.70
N LEU A 34 9.55 21.97 6.65
CA LEU A 34 9.46 23.42 6.56
C LEU A 34 9.58 24.08 7.94
N LYS A 35 10.02 25.34 7.95
CA LYS A 35 10.06 26.17 9.17
C LYS A 35 8.67 26.66 9.58
N ASN A 36 7.86 27.03 8.59
CA ASN A 36 6.48 27.46 8.73
C ASN A 36 5.62 26.58 7.80
N ASP A 37 4.61 25.93 8.37
CA ASP A 37 3.66 25.06 7.66
C ASP A 37 2.27 25.32 8.26
N ASP A 38 1.76 26.52 7.99
CA ASP A 38 0.49 27.08 8.50
C ASP A 38 -0.65 26.98 7.47
N ASP A 39 -0.45 26.17 6.44
CA ASP A 39 -1.40 25.92 5.37
C ASP A 39 -2.50 24.94 5.80
N PHE A 40 -3.64 24.99 5.11
CA PHE A 40 -4.82 24.20 5.43
C PHE A 40 -5.18 23.25 4.30
N ASP A 41 -5.34 21.96 4.62
CA ASP A 41 -5.75 20.93 3.66
C ASP A 41 -7.23 21.11 3.29
N LEU A 42 -7.48 21.48 2.03
CA LEU A 42 -8.82 21.70 1.49
C LEU A 42 -9.64 20.41 1.37
N THR A 43 -8.98 19.26 1.27
CA THR A 43 -9.61 17.95 1.11
C THR A 43 -9.86 17.24 2.43
N GLY A 44 -9.19 17.66 3.51
CA GLY A 44 -9.29 17.01 4.82
C GLY A 44 -8.97 15.51 4.79
N GLY A 45 -8.11 15.06 3.86
CA GLY A 45 -7.81 13.65 3.62
C GLY A 45 -8.91 12.87 2.87
N SER A 46 -9.80 13.53 2.13
CA SER A 46 -10.81 12.87 1.29
C SER A 46 -10.27 12.40 -0.07
N GLY A 47 -9.00 12.66 -0.37
CA GLY A 47 -8.33 12.26 -1.61
C GLY A 47 -7.70 10.86 -1.53
N TYR A 48 -6.55 10.69 -2.19
CA TYR A 48 -5.75 9.46 -2.14
C TYR A 48 -4.92 9.36 -0.87
N PHE A 49 -4.40 10.48 -0.38
CA PHE A 49 -3.79 10.56 0.94
C PHE A 49 -4.79 10.27 2.04
N THR A 50 -4.38 9.44 2.99
CA THR A 50 -5.19 9.18 4.18
C THR A 50 -5.20 10.38 5.13
N ALA A 51 -6.30 10.50 5.89
CA ALA A 51 -6.44 11.51 6.94
C ALA A 51 -5.29 11.44 7.97
N SER A 52 -4.50 12.51 8.02
CA SER A 52 -3.31 12.62 8.87
C SER A 52 -3.54 12.29 10.35
N PRO A 53 -4.59 12.80 11.04
CA PRO A 53 -4.72 12.59 12.49
C PRO A 53 -4.86 11.12 12.91
N ARG A 54 -5.69 10.34 12.22
CA ARG A 54 -5.88 8.91 12.54
C ARG A 54 -4.64 8.10 12.23
N TYR A 55 -3.97 8.44 11.13
CA TYR A 55 -2.74 7.78 10.74
C TYR A 55 -1.61 8.05 11.73
N GLN A 56 -1.41 9.30 12.16
CA GLN A 56 -0.42 9.65 13.17
C GLN A 56 -0.71 8.94 14.51
N ALA A 57 -1.98 8.85 14.91
CA ALA A 57 -2.36 8.15 16.12
C ALA A 57 -2.06 6.65 16.06
N HIS A 58 -2.23 6.01 14.89
CA HIS A 58 -1.78 4.64 14.66
C HIS A 58 -0.26 4.50 14.81
N LEU A 59 0.51 5.39 14.15
CA LEU A 59 1.97 5.35 14.19
C LEU A 59 2.55 5.54 15.60
N GLN A 60 1.84 6.22 16.50
CA GLN A 60 2.26 6.43 17.88
C GLN A 60 2.16 5.15 18.74
N ILE A 61 1.25 4.24 18.42
CA ILE A 61 1.01 3.02 19.21
C ILE A 61 1.61 1.77 18.58
N ALA A 62 1.93 1.80 17.28
CA ALA A 62 2.36 0.63 16.54
C ALA A 62 3.78 0.18 16.93
N ASP A 63 3.97 -1.14 17.08
CA ASP A 63 5.30 -1.73 17.23
C ASP A 63 6.00 -1.79 15.88
N ASP A 64 7.17 -1.16 15.80
CA ASP A 64 7.96 -0.99 14.57
C ASP A 64 9.08 -2.03 14.43
N LYS A 65 9.00 -3.14 15.18
CA LYS A 65 9.96 -4.23 15.07
C LYS A 65 9.75 -5.00 13.77
N GLN A 66 10.67 -4.83 12.84
CA GLN A 66 10.73 -5.64 11.65
C GLN A 66 11.54 -6.93 11.90
N PRO A 67 10.98 -8.11 11.60
CA PRO A 67 11.75 -9.34 11.64
C PRO A 67 12.84 -9.31 10.58
N LYS A 68 13.96 -10.00 10.83
CA LYS A 68 15.01 -10.14 9.82
C LYS A 68 14.47 -10.88 8.60
N SER A 69 14.82 -10.41 7.41
CA SER A 69 14.50 -11.08 6.16
C SER A 69 15.04 -12.51 6.18
N THR A 70 14.20 -13.46 5.76
CA THR A 70 14.53 -14.88 5.60
C THR A 70 14.76 -15.27 4.14
N CYS A 71 14.67 -14.31 3.20
CA CYS A 71 14.84 -14.54 1.76
C CYS A 71 16.23 -14.09 1.28
N HIS A 72 16.68 -14.66 0.14
CA HIS A 72 18.05 -14.54 -0.36
C HIS A 72 18.48 -13.11 -0.68
N GLU A 73 17.64 -12.32 -1.36
CA GLU A 73 18.00 -10.97 -1.78
C GLU A 73 16.90 -9.96 -1.45
N HIS A 74 17.02 -9.32 -0.29
CA HIS A 74 16.29 -8.10 0.01
C HIS A 74 17.27 -7.04 0.53
N LYS A 75 18.05 -6.45 -0.38
CA LYS A 75 18.81 -5.23 -0.08
C LYS A 75 17.89 -4.00 0.04
N ALA A 76 16.73 -4.03 -0.60
CA ALA A 76 15.72 -2.96 -0.56
C ALA A 76 15.18 -2.70 0.86
N VAL A 77 14.90 -3.76 1.64
CA VAL A 77 14.43 -3.64 3.03
C VAL A 77 15.54 -3.18 3.99
N ASN A 78 16.80 -3.46 3.67
CA ASN A 78 17.93 -3.22 4.58
C ASN A 78 18.55 -1.82 4.44
N GLN A 79 18.17 -1.04 3.43
CA GLN A 79 18.65 0.33 3.26
C GLN A 79 17.50 1.31 3.47
N VAL A 80 17.78 2.40 4.19
CA VAL A 80 16.89 3.56 4.45
C VAL A 80 15.98 3.49 5.69
N HIS A 81 16.42 2.90 6.80
CA HIS A 81 15.79 3.14 8.13
C HIS A 81 16.35 4.35 8.90
N ALA A 82 17.27 5.11 8.29
CA ALA A 82 17.83 6.28 8.93
C ALA A 82 16.83 7.44 8.92
N ILE A 83 16.55 7.99 10.10
CA ILE A 83 15.77 9.22 10.22
C ILE A 83 16.55 10.35 9.54
N GLN A 84 15.98 10.91 8.47
CA GLN A 84 16.53 12.07 7.79
C GLN A 84 15.97 13.33 8.45
N LYS A 85 16.75 13.99 9.31
CA LYS A 85 16.29 15.14 10.12
C LYS A 85 15.73 16.32 9.32
N HIS A 86 16.11 16.43 8.05
CA HIS A 86 15.67 17.50 7.15
C HIS A 86 14.38 17.17 6.39
N LEU A 87 13.91 15.92 6.46
CA LEU A 87 12.68 15.46 5.82
C LEU A 87 11.55 15.31 6.84
N ALA A 88 10.36 15.75 6.44
CA ALA A 88 9.10 15.41 7.11
C ALA A 88 8.57 14.05 6.63
N ALA A 89 8.83 13.68 5.37
CA ALA A 89 8.57 12.35 4.83
C ALA A 89 9.74 11.88 3.94
N THR A 90 10.15 10.62 4.09
CA THR A 90 11.21 9.99 3.27
C THR A 90 10.67 9.35 1.99
N GLY A 91 9.38 9.53 1.70
CA GLY A 91 8.66 8.85 0.63
C GLY A 91 7.20 8.66 0.98
N ILE A 92 6.48 7.97 0.11
CA ILE A 92 5.07 7.59 0.29
C ILE A 92 4.86 6.12 -0.02
N GLY A 93 3.87 5.49 0.61
CA GLY A 93 3.38 4.16 0.24
C GLY A 93 1.96 4.28 -0.28
N ALA A 94 1.57 3.43 -1.22
CA ALA A 94 0.21 3.42 -1.73
C ALA A 94 -0.28 2.01 -2.06
N ILE A 95 -1.59 1.95 -2.31
CA ILE A 95 -2.26 0.78 -2.86
C ILE A 95 -2.93 1.17 -4.16
N ALA A 96 -2.76 0.34 -5.18
CA ALA A 96 -3.44 0.50 -6.46
C ALA A 96 -4.15 -0.80 -6.86
N CYS A 97 -5.15 -0.67 -7.73
CA CYS A 97 -5.79 -1.82 -8.36
C CYS A 97 -4.81 -2.50 -9.30
N ALA A 98 -4.49 -3.76 -9.04
CA ALA A 98 -3.54 -4.53 -9.85
C ALA A 98 -4.03 -4.78 -11.29
N ARG A 99 -5.35 -4.63 -11.54
CA ARG A 99 -5.95 -4.83 -12.86
C ARG A 99 -6.03 -3.55 -13.69
N HIS A 100 -6.42 -2.44 -13.06
CA HIS A 100 -6.75 -1.21 -13.79
C HIS A 100 -5.69 -0.12 -13.61
N GLY A 101 -4.75 -0.29 -12.69
CA GLY A 101 -3.74 0.73 -12.40
C GLY A 101 -4.27 1.95 -11.65
N CYS A 102 -5.46 1.87 -11.05
CA CYS A 102 -6.01 3.01 -10.33
C CYS A 102 -5.54 3.02 -8.86
N PHE A 103 -5.03 4.14 -8.36
CA PHE A 103 -4.81 4.35 -6.92
C PHE A 103 -6.09 4.17 -6.13
N VAL A 104 -5.99 3.52 -4.98
CA VAL A 104 -7.13 3.37 -4.05
C VAL A 104 -7.20 4.62 -3.17
N LEU A 105 -8.35 5.29 -3.16
CA LEU A 105 -8.60 6.47 -2.33
C LEU A 105 -8.27 6.21 -0.85
N ASP A 106 -7.73 7.22 -0.17
CA ASP A 106 -7.43 7.17 1.27
C ASP A 106 -6.56 5.95 1.67
N THR A 107 -5.58 5.62 0.83
CA THR A 107 -4.57 4.57 1.12
C THR A 107 -3.14 5.07 1.02
N VAL A 108 -2.91 6.27 0.48
CA VAL A 108 -1.56 6.83 0.36
C VAL A 108 -1.11 7.34 1.73
N VAL A 109 0.07 6.92 2.15
CA VAL A 109 0.65 7.19 3.46
C VAL A 109 2.04 7.79 3.34
N ASN A 110 2.37 8.78 4.16
CA ASN A 110 3.74 9.32 4.23
C ASN A 110 4.64 8.41 5.09
N PHE A 111 5.87 8.19 4.65
CA PHE A 111 6.90 7.46 5.40
C PHE A 111 7.71 8.38 6.30
N GLN A 112 7.80 8.09 7.60
CA GLN A 112 8.59 8.90 8.54
C GLN A 112 10.08 8.52 8.52
N LYS A 113 10.39 7.26 8.20
CA LYS A 113 11.76 6.72 8.10
C LYS A 113 11.76 5.40 7.33
N GLY A 114 11.89 5.51 6.02
CA GLY A 114 11.80 4.38 5.12
C GLY A 114 10.39 3.77 5.10
N GLU A 115 10.21 2.76 4.27
CA GLU A 115 8.99 1.97 4.26
C GLU A 115 8.96 1.04 5.47
N ARG A 116 7.93 1.18 6.30
CA ARG A 116 7.75 0.30 7.46
C ARG A 116 6.47 -0.47 7.33
N GLN A 117 6.47 -1.68 7.88
CA GLN A 117 5.27 -2.52 7.90
C GLN A 117 4.09 -1.79 8.53
N VAL A 118 4.31 -0.97 9.57
CA VAL A 118 3.25 -0.15 10.19
C VAL A 118 2.65 0.89 9.23
N ASN A 119 3.43 1.43 8.29
CA ASN A 119 2.91 2.32 7.26
C ASN A 119 2.00 1.54 6.29
N MET A 120 2.46 0.39 5.82
CA MET A 120 1.75 -0.44 4.85
C MET A 120 0.55 -1.21 5.45
N ASP A 121 0.61 -1.57 6.73
CA ASP A 121 -0.51 -2.15 7.48
C ASP A 121 -1.71 -1.20 7.45
N TYR A 122 -1.46 0.09 7.72
CA TYR A 122 -2.49 1.10 7.72
C TYR A 122 -3.09 1.27 6.31
N ALA A 123 -2.26 1.47 5.30
CA ALA A 123 -2.70 1.57 3.90
C ALA A 123 -3.56 0.35 3.49
N LEU A 124 -3.10 -0.87 3.80
CA LEU A 124 -3.79 -2.10 3.46
C LEU A 124 -5.12 -2.25 4.19
N CYS A 125 -5.18 -1.93 5.49
CA CYS A 125 -6.45 -1.96 6.22
C CYS A 125 -7.44 -0.93 5.66
N ARG A 126 -6.98 0.26 5.23
CA ARG A 126 -7.85 1.24 4.55
C ARG A 126 -8.41 0.68 3.25
N ALA A 127 -7.59 0.00 2.43
CA ALA A 127 -8.04 -0.63 1.19
C ALA A 127 -9.04 -1.77 1.44
N LEU A 128 -8.70 -2.71 2.34
CA LEU A 128 -9.55 -3.85 2.69
C LEU A 128 -10.86 -3.42 3.36
N GLY A 129 -10.85 -2.34 4.15
CA GLY A 129 -12.05 -1.78 4.76
C GLY A 129 -13.08 -1.27 3.75
N LYS A 130 -12.69 -1.03 2.49
CA LYS A 130 -13.61 -0.66 1.40
C LYS A 130 -14.24 -1.87 0.70
N LEU A 131 -13.85 -3.09 1.10
CA LEU A 131 -14.33 -4.34 0.50
C LEU A 131 -15.37 -5.03 1.38
N GLU A 132 -16.19 -4.27 2.11
CA GLU A 132 -17.27 -4.84 2.92
C GLU A 132 -18.20 -5.71 2.07
N GLY A 133 -18.53 -6.91 2.57
CA GLY A 133 -19.31 -7.91 1.85
C GLY A 133 -18.53 -8.75 0.82
N MET A 134 -17.26 -8.44 0.55
CA MET A 134 -16.42 -9.25 -0.33
C MET A 134 -15.77 -10.41 0.43
N LEU A 135 -15.77 -11.58 -0.19
CA LEU A 135 -15.21 -12.80 0.39
C LEU A 135 -13.71 -12.97 0.13
N ARG A 136 -13.16 -12.27 -0.87
CA ARG A 136 -11.79 -12.48 -1.32
C ARG A 136 -11.14 -11.19 -1.82
N ALA A 137 -9.88 -10.99 -1.42
CA ALA A 137 -8.98 -9.99 -1.99
C ALA A 137 -7.63 -10.64 -2.30
N ALA A 138 -7.02 -10.27 -3.42
CA ALA A 138 -5.63 -10.57 -3.72
C ALA A 138 -4.76 -9.34 -3.41
N VAL A 139 -3.64 -9.55 -2.73
CA VAL A 139 -2.69 -8.50 -2.34
C VAL A 139 -1.30 -8.92 -2.81
N ILE A 140 -0.75 -8.15 -3.75
CA ILE A 140 0.57 -8.36 -4.32
C ILE A 140 1.52 -7.34 -3.70
N TYR A 141 2.64 -7.83 -3.17
CA TYR A 141 3.66 -7.01 -2.51
C TYR A 141 5.00 -7.71 -2.55
N ASP A 142 6.07 -6.95 -2.77
CA ASP A 142 7.44 -7.47 -2.87
C ASP A 142 7.81 -8.38 -1.72
N ILE A 143 7.51 -7.96 -0.49
CA ILE A 143 7.84 -8.73 0.70
C ILE A 143 6.63 -9.50 1.26
N ALA A 144 5.63 -9.82 0.43
CA ALA A 144 4.41 -10.49 0.89
C ALA A 144 4.71 -11.73 1.73
N CYS A 145 5.70 -12.55 1.34
CA CYS A 145 6.09 -13.77 2.05
C CYS A 145 6.58 -13.54 3.50
N GLN A 146 7.01 -12.33 3.83
CA GLN A 146 7.46 -11.93 5.16
C GLN A 146 6.39 -11.09 5.87
N PHE A 147 5.78 -10.16 5.13
CA PHE A 147 4.78 -9.24 5.63
C PHE A 147 3.55 -9.96 6.19
N ASN A 148 3.04 -10.97 5.48
CA ASN A 148 1.78 -11.63 5.82
C ASN A 148 1.85 -12.46 7.11
N VAL A 149 3.04 -12.96 7.47
CA VAL A 149 3.26 -13.89 8.59
C VAL A 149 2.74 -13.33 9.91
N HIS A 150 2.89 -12.02 10.12
CA HIS A 150 2.47 -11.33 11.33
C HIS A 150 1.37 -10.30 11.09
N PHE A 151 0.83 -10.20 9.88
CA PHE A 151 -0.16 -9.17 9.53
C PHE A 151 -1.38 -9.22 10.45
N GLY A 152 -2.01 -10.38 10.63
CA GLY A 152 -3.17 -10.51 11.53
C GLY A 152 -2.87 -10.17 12.99
N ALA A 153 -1.64 -10.45 13.45
CA ALA A 153 -1.21 -10.08 14.81
C ALA A 153 -0.95 -8.56 14.95
N ARG A 154 -0.50 -7.88 13.89
CA ARG A 154 -0.34 -6.42 13.88
C ARG A 154 -1.70 -5.73 13.84
N VAL A 155 -2.63 -6.22 13.02
CA VAL A 155 -4.01 -5.72 12.93
C VAL A 155 -4.74 -5.81 14.28
N SER A 156 -4.71 -6.97 14.94
CA SER A 156 -5.41 -7.17 16.22
C SER A 156 -4.87 -6.34 17.39
N ARG A 157 -3.69 -5.72 17.27
CA ARG A 157 -3.08 -4.88 18.31
C ARG A 157 -3.40 -3.38 18.17
N SER A 158 -4.06 -2.98 17.09
CA SER A 158 -4.29 -1.55 16.81
C SER A 158 -5.76 -1.29 16.46
N ASP A 159 -6.43 -0.48 17.28
CA ASP A 159 -7.81 -0.05 17.05
C ASP A 159 -8.00 0.78 15.77
N TYR A 160 -6.90 1.24 15.16
CA TYR A 160 -6.90 1.96 13.89
C TYR A 160 -6.89 1.04 12.66
N LEU A 161 -6.61 -0.26 12.84
CA LEU A 161 -6.52 -1.24 11.76
C LEU A 161 -7.77 -2.11 11.78
N LYS A 162 -8.71 -1.85 10.86
CA LYS A 162 -9.99 -2.57 10.80
C LYS A 162 -10.37 -2.85 9.35
N PHE A 163 -10.82 -4.07 9.10
CA PHE A 163 -11.47 -4.52 7.88
C PHE A 163 -12.33 -5.75 8.21
N SER A 164 -13.06 -6.30 7.24
CA SER A 164 -13.93 -7.45 7.48
C SER A 164 -13.15 -8.70 7.88
N ASP A 165 -13.49 -9.34 9.00
CA ASP A 165 -12.89 -10.61 9.44
C ASP A 165 -13.23 -11.79 8.50
N THR A 166 -14.22 -11.61 7.62
CA THR A 166 -14.67 -12.65 6.67
C THR A 166 -13.90 -12.65 5.36
N ILE A 167 -13.09 -11.63 5.08
CA ILE A 167 -12.37 -11.54 3.80
C ILE A 167 -11.14 -12.45 3.80
N GLN A 168 -11.07 -13.33 2.81
CA GLN A 168 -9.87 -14.13 2.56
C GLN A 168 -8.84 -13.29 1.77
N ILE A 169 -7.67 -13.08 2.37
CA ILE A 169 -6.56 -12.41 1.70
C ILE A 169 -5.67 -13.47 1.02
N ILE A 170 -5.49 -13.33 -0.28
CA ILE A 170 -4.56 -14.13 -1.08
C ILE A 170 -3.32 -13.29 -1.35
N TRP A 171 -2.16 -13.79 -0.94
CA TRP A 171 -0.91 -13.05 -1.04
C TRP A 171 -0.14 -13.44 -2.30
N GLY A 172 0.44 -12.46 -2.98
CA GLY A 172 1.35 -12.65 -4.11
C GLY A 172 2.56 -11.73 -4.03
N ILE A 173 3.58 -12.01 -4.83
CA ILE A 173 4.78 -11.17 -5.01
C ILE A 173 4.86 -10.80 -6.49
N GLY A 174 5.28 -9.58 -6.83
CA GLY A 174 5.45 -9.15 -8.22
C GLY A 174 6.32 -10.15 -9.01
N LEU A 175 5.99 -10.39 -10.28
CA LEU A 175 6.69 -11.35 -11.14
C LEU A 175 8.15 -10.95 -11.36
N PHE A 176 8.49 -9.66 -11.29
CA PHE A 176 9.88 -9.24 -11.35
C PHE A 176 10.60 -9.62 -10.06
N HIS A 177 9.96 -9.37 -8.91
CA HIS A 177 10.54 -9.57 -7.59
C HIS A 177 10.62 -11.04 -7.17
N ILE A 178 9.69 -11.91 -7.59
CA ILE A 178 9.57 -13.28 -7.10
C ILE A 178 10.87 -14.09 -7.27
N HIS A 179 11.65 -13.80 -8.31
CA HIS A 179 12.92 -14.46 -8.60
C HIS A 179 14.05 -14.11 -7.62
N GLY A 180 13.93 -13.01 -6.86
CA GLY A 180 14.85 -12.64 -5.77
C GLY A 180 14.55 -13.33 -4.43
N HIS A 181 13.44 -14.07 -4.35
CA HIS A 181 13.07 -14.84 -3.16
C HIS A 181 13.59 -16.28 -3.20
N GLN A 182 13.47 -16.98 -2.07
CA GLN A 182 13.72 -18.42 -1.99
C GLN A 182 12.77 -19.23 -2.90
N ASP A 183 13.21 -20.39 -3.37
CA ASP A 183 12.44 -21.24 -4.31
C ASP A 183 11.02 -21.56 -3.84
N VAL A 184 10.84 -21.76 -2.53
CA VAL A 184 9.50 -22.02 -1.96
C VAL A 184 8.55 -20.83 -2.13
N CYS A 185 9.05 -19.60 -2.27
CA CYS A 185 8.22 -18.44 -2.54
C CYS A 185 7.61 -18.49 -3.93
N LEU A 186 8.34 -18.96 -4.95
CA LEU A 186 7.83 -19.08 -6.32
C LEU A 186 6.52 -19.87 -6.34
N SER A 187 6.53 -21.08 -5.76
CA SER A 187 5.35 -21.94 -5.71
C SER A 187 4.18 -21.39 -4.88
N ARG A 188 4.46 -20.53 -3.88
CA ARG A 188 3.45 -20.02 -2.94
C ARG A 188 2.85 -18.68 -3.33
N TYR A 189 3.64 -17.82 -3.95
CA TYR A 189 3.32 -16.39 -4.11
C TYR A 189 3.42 -15.90 -5.55
N SER A 190 3.88 -16.71 -6.51
CA SER A 190 3.89 -16.28 -7.92
C SER A 190 2.46 -16.04 -8.41
N PRO A 191 2.13 -14.84 -8.95
CA PRO A 191 0.83 -14.54 -9.53
C PRO A 191 0.42 -15.55 -10.60
N ASP A 192 1.37 -16.07 -11.39
CA ASP A 192 1.11 -17.07 -12.42
C ASP A 192 0.62 -18.42 -11.86
N LEU A 193 0.82 -18.67 -10.56
CA LEU A 193 0.41 -19.90 -9.88
C LEU A 193 -0.78 -19.70 -8.94
N ILE A 194 -1.30 -18.48 -8.78
CA ILE A 194 -2.43 -18.20 -7.88
C ILE A 194 -3.76 -18.36 -8.63
N PRO A 195 -4.60 -19.34 -8.27
CA PRO A 195 -5.87 -19.57 -8.97
C PRO A 195 -6.82 -18.38 -8.85
N GLY A 196 -7.30 -17.88 -9.99
CA GLY A 196 -8.32 -16.83 -10.06
C GLY A 196 -7.79 -15.40 -9.90
N ILE A 197 -6.47 -15.18 -9.87
CA ILE A 197 -5.89 -13.82 -9.83
C ILE A 197 -5.90 -13.12 -11.20
N GLY A 198 -5.99 -13.90 -12.29
CA GLY A 198 -5.87 -13.41 -13.67
C GLY A 198 -4.41 -13.30 -14.12
N LYS A 199 -4.17 -12.73 -15.31
CA LYS A 199 -2.81 -12.40 -15.75
C LYS A 199 -2.44 -11.02 -15.22
N VAL A 200 -1.57 -10.99 -14.21
CA VAL A 200 -1.12 -9.77 -13.54
C VAL A 200 0.36 -9.94 -13.19
N ASP A 201 1.17 -8.94 -13.49
CA ASP A 201 2.60 -8.93 -13.15
C ASP A 201 2.85 -8.45 -11.72
N GLY A 202 1.99 -7.58 -11.19
CA GLY A 202 2.17 -6.99 -9.87
C GLY A 202 2.98 -5.69 -9.87
N GLU A 203 3.36 -5.17 -11.04
CA GLU A 203 4.34 -4.07 -11.20
C GLU A 203 3.66 -2.73 -11.55
N VAL A 204 2.33 -2.65 -11.52
CA VAL A 204 1.61 -1.46 -12.01
C VAL A 204 1.92 -0.21 -11.20
N LEU A 205 2.28 -0.33 -9.91
CA LEU A 205 2.69 0.82 -9.10
C LEU A 205 3.97 1.47 -9.63
N GLU A 206 4.95 0.71 -10.16
CA GLU A 206 6.15 1.27 -10.77
C GLU A 206 5.83 2.17 -11.98
N THR A 207 4.82 1.79 -12.76
CA THR A 207 4.34 2.61 -13.89
C THR A 207 3.70 3.91 -13.40
N LEU A 208 2.89 3.84 -12.34
CA LEU A 208 2.25 5.01 -11.73
C LEU A 208 3.29 5.93 -11.06
N TRP A 209 4.29 5.34 -10.42
CA TRP A 209 5.44 6.05 -9.85
C TRP A 209 6.24 6.76 -10.90
N SER A 210 6.48 6.14 -12.07
CA SER A 210 7.20 6.81 -13.15
C SER A 210 6.57 8.16 -13.52
N GLN A 211 5.24 8.23 -13.58
CA GLN A 211 4.52 9.48 -13.87
C GLN A 211 4.56 10.45 -12.67
N LEU A 212 4.27 9.96 -11.46
CA LEU A 212 4.25 10.79 -10.27
C LEU A 212 5.64 11.36 -9.91
N ASN A 213 6.71 10.65 -10.28
CA ASN A 213 8.09 11.06 -10.04
C ASN A 213 8.47 12.35 -10.78
N GLU A 214 7.82 12.65 -11.91
CA GLU A 214 8.05 13.88 -12.67
C GLU A 214 7.74 15.14 -11.86
N ILE A 215 6.81 15.06 -10.90
CA ILE A 215 6.41 16.19 -10.06
C ILE A 215 6.95 16.13 -8.63
N CYS A 216 7.62 15.04 -8.24
CA CYS A 216 8.14 14.87 -6.88
C CYS A 216 9.14 15.97 -6.51
N GLY A 217 9.96 16.43 -7.46
CA GLY A 217 10.89 17.55 -7.24
C GLY A 217 10.20 18.87 -6.90
N SER A 218 9.08 19.17 -7.57
CA SER A 218 8.29 20.39 -7.35
C SER A 218 7.52 20.37 -6.03
N THR A 219 7.02 19.19 -5.64
CA THR A 219 6.24 19.01 -4.41
C THR A 219 7.09 18.89 -3.14
N ARG A 220 8.39 18.62 -3.30
CA ARG A 220 9.34 18.37 -2.19
C ARG A 220 9.41 19.49 -1.16
N SER A 221 9.25 20.74 -1.57
CA SER A 221 9.35 21.93 -0.69
C SER A 221 8.03 22.68 -0.51
N MET A 222 6.90 22.10 -0.95
CA MET A 222 5.57 22.65 -0.71
C MET A 222 5.16 22.46 0.76
N THR A 223 4.19 23.24 1.23
CA THR A 223 3.48 23.00 2.50
C THR A 223 2.87 21.60 2.50
N ALA A 224 2.64 21.01 3.68
CA ALA A 224 2.15 19.64 3.77
C ALA A 224 0.76 19.46 3.14
N ALA A 225 -0.09 20.48 3.23
CA ALA A 225 -1.41 20.53 2.61
C ALA A 225 -1.29 20.61 1.08
N HIS A 226 -0.66 21.66 0.56
CA HIS A 226 -0.50 21.85 -0.88
C HIS A 226 0.22 20.69 -1.57
N ARG A 227 1.24 20.07 -0.93
CA ARG A 227 1.87 18.85 -1.45
C ARG A 227 0.86 17.73 -1.66
N GLN A 228 0.01 17.47 -0.68
CA GLN A 228 -1.00 16.41 -0.77
C GLN A 228 -2.03 16.71 -1.84
N GLU A 229 -2.46 17.97 -1.96
CA GLU A 229 -3.42 18.41 -2.97
C GLU A 229 -2.86 18.21 -4.39
N VAL A 230 -1.63 18.64 -4.65
CA VAL A 230 -0.96 18.43 -5.95
C VAL A 230 -0.77 16.95 -6.25
N LEU A 231 -0.29 16.16 -5.28
CA LEU A 231 -0.13 14.72 -5.50
C LEU A 231 -1.49 14.02 -5.70
N ASN A 232 -2.53 14.44 -5.00
CA ASN A 232 -3.89 13.91 -5.18
C ASN A 232 -4.43 14.22 -6.58
N ASP A 233 -4.20 15.44 -7.07
CA ASP A 233 -4.61 15.88 -8.41
C ASP A 233 -3.94 15.03 -9.50
N HIS A 234 -2.62 14.84 -9.41
CA HIS A 234 -1.90 13.99 -10.36
C HIS A 234 -2.28 12.50 -10.26
N MET A 235 -2.58 11.99 -9.06
CA MET A 235 -3.11 10.63 -8.90
C MET A 235 -4.52 10.48 -9.47
N LEU A 236 -5.32 11.55 -9.50
CA LEU A 236 -6.63 11.56 -10.14
C LEU A 236 -6.52 11.41 -11.65
N ASP A 237 -5.55 12.06 -12.28
CA ASP A 237 -5.29 11.93 -13.72
C ASP A 237 -4.88 10.51 -14.13
N SER A 238 -4.28 9.74 -13.21
CA SER A 238 -3.91 8.33 -13.43
C SER A 238 -5.09 7.34 -13.25
N ASN A 239 -6.27 7.80 -12.80
CA ASN A 239 -7.41 6.96 -12.42
C ASN A 239 -8.61 7.04 -13.36
#